data_AF-A0A3M0WH75-F1
#
_entry.id   AF-A0A3M0WH75-F1
#
_cell.length_a   1.000
_cell.length_b   1.000
_cell.length_c   1.000
_cell.angle_alpha   90.00
_cell.angle_beta   90.00
_cell.angle_gamma   90.00
#
_symmetry.space_group_name_H-M   'P 1'
#
loop_
_entity.id
_entity.type
_entity.pdbx_description
1 polymer ?
#
loop_
_entity_poly.entity_id
_entity_poly.type
_entity_poly.pdbx_seq_one_letter_code
_entity_poly.pdbx_strand_id
1 'polypeptide(L)'
;MIDVNEKKRRIVSYIRENGPSLPVRIAKAIEMSPVFASAILAEMLGEKTIKASFLKVGSSPLYFLPGQERMLESFSNYLNGVEKEAFLKLKEKGVLEDRAESPAIRVALRNLRDFAIPFKEEGRIFWKYAFLEEKAKPKKELKKEDSTAKAQEKGPALKKKSQDFFEEVLSFIKSRGLEFIEKIQVDKKEVVGKVRVKSNLGNIDFLLVAKNKKTITKDEVSSAKQRADYERMPCLIVVRKTPVRSVQNLIEENRNLIKLLVLE
;
A
#
# COMPACT_ATOMS: atom_id res chain seq x y z
N MET A 1 19.76 29.34 -6.71
CA MET A 1 19.22 28.37 -5.75
C MET A 1 17.94 27.82 -6.35
N ILE A 2 17.73 26.50 -6.35
CA ILE A 2 16.50 25.92 -6.91
C ILE A 2 15.37 26.16 -5.90
N ASP A 3 14.36 26.95 -6.27
CA ASP A 3 13.15 27.08 -5.45
C ASP A 3 12.26 25.86 -5.70
N VAL A 4 12.33 24.89 -4.79
CA VAL A 4 11.53 23.66 -4.85
C VAL A 4 10.03 23.96 -4.79
N ASN A 5 9.61 24.97 -4.01
CA ASN A 5 8.19 25.31 -3.87
C ASN A 5 7.63 25.92 -5.17
N GLU A 6 8.43 26.72 -5.87
CA GLU A 6 8.09 27.20 -7.21
C GLU A 6 7.90 26.04 -8.19
N LYS A 7 8.82 25.07 -8.19
CA LYS A 7 8.72 23.89 -9.05
C LYS A 7 7.48 23.05 -8.72
N LYS A 8 7.17 22.80 -7.45
CA LYS A 8 5.93 22.12 -7.02
C LYS A 8 4.68 22.82 -7.57
N ARG A 9 4.60 24.16 -7.46
CA ARG A 9 3.48 24.94 -8.01
C ARG A 9 3.36 24.75 -9.54
N ARG A 10 4.49 24.77 -10.25
CA ARG A 10 4.53 24.55 -11.70
C ARG A 10 4.09 23.13 -12.09
N ILE A 11 4.46 22.11 -11.32
CA ILE A 11 3.97 20.73 -11.50
C ILE A 11 2.44 20.69 -11.37
N VAL A 12 1.90 21.28 -10.30
CA VAL A 12 0.44 21.31 -10.08
C VAL A 12 -0.28 22.01 -11.23
N SER A 13 0.19 23.18 -11.66
CA SER A 13 -0.40 23.89 -12.81
C SER A 13 -0.33 23.06 -14.08
N TYR A 14 0.82 22.45 -14.38
CA TYR A 14 1.00 21.61 -15.55
C TYR A 14 0.02 20.41 -15.57
N ILE A 15 -0.11 19.68 -14.46
CA ILE A 15 -1.03 18.53 -14.34
C ILE A 15 -2.49 19.00 -14.37
N ARG A 16 -2.81 20.17 -13.81
CA ARG A 16 -4.16 20.75 -13.86
C ARG A 16 -4.59 21.01 -15.31
N GLU A 17 -3.70 21.55 -16.12
CA GLU A 17 -3.97 21.89 -17.53
C GLU A 17 -3.93 20.68 -18.47
N ASN A 18 -3.02 19.73 -18.24
CA ASN A 18 -2.76 18.62 -19.16
C ASN A 18 -3.37 17.29 -18.70
N GLY A 19 -3.83 17.19 -17.46
CA GLY A 19 -4.31 15.96 -16.85
C GLY A 19 -3.19 14.99 -16.42
N PRO A 20 -3.53 13.69 -16.22
CA PRO A 20 -2.58 12.67 -15.82
C PRO A 20 -1.36 12.63 -16.73
N SER A 21 -0.18 12.74 -16.13
CA SER A 21 1.06 13.04 -16.86
C SER A 21 2.22 12.14 -16.46
N LEU A 22 3.08 11.81 -17.42
CA LEU A 22 4.26 11.00 -17.19
C LEU A 22 5.39 11.80 -16.51
N PRO A 23 6.25 11.15 -15.70
CA PRO A 23 7.41 11.79 -15.07
C PRO A 23 8.28 12.60 -16.04
N VAL A 24 8.54 12.05 -17.22
CA VAL A 24 9.39 12.69 -18.24
C VAL A 24 8.76 13.98 -18.76
N ARG A 25 7.43 14.00 -18.94
CA ARG A 25 6.71 15.20 -19.39
C ARG A 25 6.71 16.28 -18.31
N ILE A 26 6.49 15.89 -17.06
CA ILE A 26 6.55 16.79 -15.91
C ILE A 26 7.95 17.37 -15.74
N ALA A 27 9.00 16.54 -15.81
CA ALA A 27 10.40 16.96 -15.72
C ALA A 27 10.75 18.01 -16.78
N LYS A 28 10.32 17.78 -18.03
CA LYS A 28 10.47 18.76 -19.11
C LYS A 28 9.71 20.06 -18.83
N ALA A 29 8.46 19.96 -18.35
CA ALA A 29 7.62 21.12 -18.08
C ALA A 29 8.17 22.03 -16.99
N ILE A 30 8.91 21.50 -16.02
CA ILE A 30 9.54 22.27 -14.95
C ILE A 30 11.03 22.56 -15.18
N GLU A 31 11.57 22.18 -16.34
CA GLU A 31 12.97 22.35 -16.72
C GLU A 31 13.94 21.74 -15.70
N MET A 32 13.66 20.50 -15.28
CA MET A 32 14.49 19.76 -14.35
C MET A 32 14.94 18.43 -14.95
N SER A 33 16.07 17.92 -14.47
CA SER A 33 16.50 16.56 -14.81
C SER A 33 15.47 15.54 -14.26
N PRO A 34 15.33 14.36 -14.89
CA PRO A 34 14.41 13.32 -14.42
C PRO A 34 14.65 12.90 -12.97
N VAL A 35 15.91 12.91 -12.51
CA VAL A 35 16.28 12.54 -11.13
C VAL A 35 15.72 13.56 -10.14
N PHE A 36 15.94 14.85 -10.36
CA PHE A 36 15.42 15.90 -9.47
C PHE A 36 13.90 16.00 -9.53
N ALA A 37 13.31 15.88 -10.72
CA ALA A 37 11.85 15.83 -10.86
C ALA A 37 11.25 14.64 -10.10
N SER A 38 11.88 13.47 -10.13
CA SER A 38 11.41 12.28 -9.38
C SER A 38 11.48 12.48 -7.86
N ALA A 39 12.50 13.18 -7.36
CA ALA A 39 12.59 13.52 -5.94
C ALA A 39 11.44 14.45 -5.51
N ILE A 40 11.18 15.50 -6.30
CA ILE A 40 10.07 16.44 -6.04
C ILE A 40 8.72 15.72 -6.11
N LEU A 41 8.52 14.85 -7.11
CA LEU A 41 7.30 14.05 -7.23
C LEU A 41 7.09 13.11 -6.05
N ALA A 42 8.16 12.46 -5.56
CA ALA A 42 8.08 11.59 -4.39
C ALA A 42 7.69 12.36 -3.12
N GLU A 43 8.19 13.59 -2.96
CA GLU A 43 7.80 14.49 -1.88
C GLU A 43 6.32 14.88 -1.98
N MET A 44 5.86 15.29 -3.17
CA MET A 44 4.47 15.66 -3.43
C MET A 44 3.49 14.49 -3.24
N LEU A 45 3.90 13.25 -3.56
CA LEU A 45 3.12 12.04 -3.25
C LEU A 45 2.98 11.85 -1.73
N GLY A 46 4.08 12.05 -0.97
CA GLY A 46 4.07 11.98 0.49
C GLY A 46 3.17 13.03 1.13
N GLU A 47 3.17 14.24 0.56
CA GLU A 47 2.27 15.34 0.94
C GLU A 47 0.82 15.14 0.46
N LYS A 48 0.56 14.12 -0.37
CA LYS A 48 -0.74 13.82 -1.00
C LYS A 48 -1.28 14.97 -1.87
N THR A 49 -0.41 15.85 -2.36
CA THR A 49 -0.78 16.94 -3.27
C THR A 49 -1.01 16.43 -4.70
N ILE A 50 -0.38 15.30 -5.04
CA ILE A 50 -0.59 14.53 -6.27
C ILE A 50 -0.81 13.05 -5.91
N LYS A 51 -1.31 12.28 -6.89
CA LYS A 51 -1.46 10.83 -6.84
C LYS A 51 -0.71 10.18 -8.00
N ALA A 52 -0.31 8.93 -7.81
CA ALA A 52 0.23 8.08 -8.86
C ALA A 52 -0.78 6.98 -9.22
N SER A 53 -0.94 6.70 -10.50
CA SER A 53 -1.81 5.63 -10.99
C SER A 53 -1.14 4.25 -10.82
N PHE A 54 -1.97 3.21 -10.73
CA PHE A 54 -1.52 1.83 -10.88
C PHE A 54 -1.31 1.46 -12.35
N LEU A 55 -2.06 2.08 -13.27
CA LEU A 55 -1.82 2.04 -14.70
C LEU A 55 -0.43 2.58 -15.01
N LYS A 56 0.30 1.86 -15.87
CA LYS A 56 1.62 2.26 -16.33
C LYS A 56 1.63 2.43 -17.84
N VAL A 57 2.35 3.45 -18.30
CA VAL A 57 2.73 3.60 -19.71
C VAL A 57 4.19 3.19 -19.83
N GLY A 58 4.43 2.04 -20.45
CA GLY A 58 5.72 1.35 -20.33
C GLY A 58 5.96 0.90 -18.88
N SER A 59 6.99 1.43 -18.24
CA SER A 59 7.31 1.14 -16.82
C SER A 59 6.88 2.24 -15.85
N SER A 60 6.43 3.38 -16.35
CA SER A 60 6.18 4.59 -15.54
C SER A 60 4.69 4.77 -15.22
N PRO A 61 4.33 5.10 -13.97
CA PRO A 61 2.97 5.49 -13.63
C PRO A 61 2.64 6.88 -14.15
N LEU A 62 1.35 7.21 -14.21
CA LEU A 62 0.86 8.56 -14.45
C LEU A 62 0.67 9.28 -13.12
N TYR A 63 1.05 10.55 -13.09
CA TYR A 63 0.85 11.44 -11.95
C TYR A 63 -0.31 12.38 -12.25
N PHE A 64 -1.23 12.51 -11.30
CA PHE A 64 -2.45 13.28 -11.48
C PHE A 64 -2.85 13.99 -10.18
N LEU A 65 -3.71 15.01 -10.28
CA LEU A 65 -4.26 15.68 -9.09
C LEU A 65 -5.46 14.90 -8.54
N PRO A 66 -5.67 14.88 -7.21
CA PRO A 66 -6.91 14.35 -6.65
C PRO A 66 -8.14 14.99 -7.33
N GLY A 67 -9.09 14.17 -7.80
CA GLY A 67 -10.25 14.61 -8.60
C GLY A 67 -10.12 14.36 -10.11
N GLN A 68 -8.91 14.07 -10.61
CA GLN A 68 -8.67 13.74 -12.03
C GLN A 68 -8.70 12.23 -12.34
N GLU A 69 -9.13 11.38 -11.41
CA GLU A 69 -9.09 9.91 -11.55
C GLU A 69 -9.78 9.42 -12.84
N ARG A 70 -10.93 10.01 -13.20
CA ARG A 70 -11.70 9.65 -14.40
C ARG A 70 -10.92 9.87 -15.69
N MET A 71 -9.98 10.81 -15.70
CA MET A 71 -9.17 11.10 -16.88
C MET A 71 -8.21 9.95 -17.24
N LEU A 72 -7.93 9.04 -16.29
CA LEU A 72 -7.10 7.85 -16.54
C LEU A 72 -7.71 6.90 -17.59
N GLU A 73 -9.02 6.97 -17.83
CA GLU A 73 -9.69 6.17 -18.87
C GLU A 73 -9.10 6.42 -20.27
N SER A 74 -8.64 7.65 -20.54
CA SER A 74 -7.99 8.01 -21.82
C SER A 74 -6.69 7.25 -22.06
N PHE A 75 -6.10 6.66 -21.02
CA PHE A 75 -4.88 5.86 -21.07
C PHE A 75 -5.18 4.34 -21.10
N SER A 76 -6.45 3.93 -21.19
CA SER A 76 -6.85 2.51 -21.25
C SER A 76 -6.23 1.73 -22.41
N ASN A 77 -5.76 2.42 -23.47
CA ASN A 77 -5.02 1.81 -24.57
C ASN A 77 -3.65 1.25 -24.17
N TYR A 78 -3.09 1.66 -23.03
CA TYR A 78 -1.83 1.14 -22.50
C TYR A 78 -2.00 -0.07 -21.58
N LEU A 79 -3.25 -0.46 -21.29
CA LEU A 79 -3.53 -1.72 -20.59
C LEU A 79 -3.17 -2.91 -21.48
N ASN A 80 -2.72 -4.01 -20.86
CA ASN A 80 -2.51 -5.24 -21.61
C ASN A 80 -3.86 -5.81 -22.12
N GLY A 81 -3.83 -6.73 -23.09
CA GLY A 81 -5.05 -7.21 -23.76
C GLY A 81 -6.14 -7.72 -22.80
N VAL A 82 -5.74 -8.47 -21.77
CA VAL A 82 -6.66 -9.03 -20.76
C VAL A 82 -7.19 -7.93 -19.82
N GLU A 83 -6.34 -6.99 -19.41
CA GLU A 83 -6.73 -5.83 -18.60
C GLU A 83 -7.66 -4.89 -19.34
N LYS A 84 -7.42 -4.68 -20.64
CA LYS A 84 -8.30 -3.88 -21.49
C LYS A 84 -9.68 -4.53 -21.63
N GLU A 85 -9.73 -5.84 -21.85
CA GLU A 85 -10.99 -6.60 -21.88
C GLU A 85 -11.74 -6.49 -20.55
N ALA A 86 -11.05 -6.75 -19.43
CA ALA A 86 -11.64 -6.64 -18.09
C ALA A 86 -12.14 -5.22 -17.79
N PHE A 87 -11.39 -4.19 -18.20
CA PHE A 87 -11.78 -2.79 -18.05
C PHE A 87 -13.04 -2.46 -18.83
N LEU A 88 -13.12 -2.84 -20.12
CA LEU A 88 -14.28 -2.59 -20.97
C LEU A 88 -15.53 -3.29 -20.41
N LYS A 89 -15.39 -4.56 -20.02
CA LYS A 89 -16.47 -5.35 -19.43
C LYS A 89 -16.98 -4.76 -18.12
N LEU A 90 -16.06 -4.30 -17.26
CA LEU A 90 -16.41 -3.64 -15.99
C LEU A 90 -17.09 -2.29 -16.22
N LYS A 91 -16.59 -1.50 -17.18
CA LYS A 91 -17.17 -0.20 -17.54
C LYS A 91 -18.57 -0.32 -18.13
N GLU A 92 -18.81 -1.33 -18.96
CA GLU A 92 -20.11 -1.60 -19.58
C GLU A 92 -21.14 -2.10 -18.57
N LYS A 93 -20.79 -3.12 -17.77
CA LYS A 93 -21.72 -3.75 -16.83
C LYS A 93 -21.87 -2.98 -15.51
N GLY A 94 -20.91 -2.11 -15.19
CA GLY A 94 -20.83 -1.37 -13.94
C GLY A 94 -20.40 -2.23 -12.73
N VAL A 95 -20.88 -3.47 -12.64
CA VAL A 95 -20.53 -4.43 -11.59
C VAL A 95 -20.29 -5.82 -12.20
N LEU A 96 -19.22 -6.49 -11.76
CA LEU A 96 -18.90 -7.88 -12.15
C LEU A 96 -18.78 -8.77 -10.92
N GLU A 97 -19.31 -9.99 -10.97
CA GLU A 97 -19.07 -11.01 -9.94
C GLU A 97 -17.74 -11.75 -10.21
N ASP A 98 -16.82 -11.77 -9.25
CA ASP A 98 -15.48 -12.36 -9.40
C ASP A 98 -15.54 -13.82 -9.88
N ARG A 99 -16.40 -14.64 -9.28
CA ARG A 99 -16.50 -16.08 -9.59
C ARG A 99 -17.13 -16.39 -10.94
N ALA A 100 -17.94 -15.49 -11.49
CA ALA A 100 -18.55 -15.65 -12.80
C ALA A 100 -17.56 -15.36 -13.94
N GLU A 101 -16.43 -14.71 -13.63
CA GLU A 101 -15.42 -14.32 -14.60
C GLU A 101 -14.30 -15.36 -14.76
N SER A 102 -13.66 -15.34 -15.93
CA SER A 102 -12.54 -16.24 -16.22
C SER A 102 -11.34 -15.96 -15.29
N PRO A 103 -10.47 -16.95 -15.02
CA PRO A 103 -9.30 -16.75 -14.16
C PRO A 103 -8.41 -15.57 -14.59
N ALA A 104 -8.24 -15.36 -15.90
CA ALA A 104 -7.46 -14.26 -16.46
C ALA A 104 -8.11 -12.90 -16.16
N ILE A 105 -9.43 -12.77 -16.35
CA ILE A 105 -10.18 -11.55 -16.05
C ILE A 105 -10.17 -11.26 -14.54
N ARG A 106 -10.31 -12.28 -13.69
CA ARG A 106 -10.19 -12.09 -12.24
C ARG A 106 -8.83 -11.52 -11.82
N VAL A 107 -7.74 -11.98 -12.45
CA VAL A 107 -6.40 -11.43 -12.19
C VAL A 107 -6.30 -9.99 -12.70
N ALA A 108 -6.80 -9.72 -13.90
CA ALA A 108 -6.83 -8.39 -14.47
C ALA A 108 -7.62 -7.39 -13.60
N LEU A 109 -8.81 -7.76 -13.09
CA LEU A 109 -9.60 -6.91 -12.21
C LEU A 109 -8.85 -6.51 -10.92
N ARG A 110 -7.98 -7.39 -10.39
CA ARG A 110 -7.10 -7.08 -9.24
C ARG A 110 -6.00 -6.07 -9.57
N ASN A 111 -5.58 -6.02 -10.84
CA ASN A 111 -4.56 -5.08 -11.33
C ASN A 111 -5.16 -3.72 -11.72
N LEU A 112 -6.45 -3.68 -12.09
CA LEU A 112 -7.18 -2.46 -12.47
C LEU A 112 -7.59 -1.59 -11.27
N ARG A 113 -6.69 -1.37 -10.31
CA ARG A 113 -6.99 -0.67 -9.04
C ARG A 113 -7.44 0.79 -9.22
N ASP A 114 -7.10 1.41 -10.36
CA ASP A 114 -7.57 2.75 -10.71
C ASP A 114 -9.05 2.78 -11.13
N PHE A 115 -9.62 1.64 -11.54
CA PHE A 115 -10.94 1.56 -12.15
C PHE A 115 -11.89 0.56 -11.45
N ALA A 116 -11.34 -0.42 -10.73
CA ALA A 116 -12.07 -1.54 -10.15
C ALA A 116 -11.99 -1.51 -8.62
N ILE A 117 -13.15 -1.37 -7.98
CA ILE A 117 -13.30 -1.36 -6.52
C ILE A 117 -13.88 -2.71 -6.10
N PRO A 118 -13.12 -3.56 -5.39
CA PRO A 118 -13.65 -4.81 -4.86
C PRO A 118 -14.59 -4.56 -3.69
N PHE A 119 -15.70 -5.29 -3.64
CA PHE A 119 -16.60 -5.33 -2.49
C PHE A 119 -17.15 -6.74 -2.28
N LYS A 120 -17.70 -7.00 -1.09
CA LYS A 120 -18.26 -8.31 -0.73
C LYS A 120 -19.74 -8.18 -0.44
N GLU A 121 -20.52 -9.06 -1.04
CA GLU A 121 -21.96 -9.16 -0.85
C GLU A 121 -22.32 -10.65 -0.76
N GLU A 122 -23.07 -11.02 0.29
CA GLU A 122 -23.47 -12.42 0.55
C GLU A 122 -22.32 -13.46 0.54
N GLY A 123 -21.13 -13.04 0.96
CA GLY A 123 -19.93 -13.90 0.96
C GLY A 123 -19.27 -14.10 -0.40
N ARG A 124 -19.79 -13.47 -1.46
CA ARG A 124 -19.21 -13.42 -2.81
C ARG A 124 -18.44 -12.12 -3.00
N ILE A 125 -17.55 -12.09 -4.00
CA ILE A 125 -16.74 -10.92 -4.33
C ILE A 125 -17.28 -10.32 -5.62
N PHE A 126 -17.45 -9.01 -5.61
CA PHE A 126 -17.85 -8.23 -6.76
C PHE A 126 -16.84 -7.12 -7.01
N TRP A 127 -16.78 -6.67 -8.24
CA TRP A 127 -15.94 -5.57 -8.71
C TRP A 127 -16.87 -4.48 -9.22
N LYS A 128 -16.84 -3.31 -8.58
CA LYS A 128 -17.59 -2.13 -9.01
C LYS A 128 -16.69 -1.21 -9.82
N TYR A 129 -17.23 -0.63 -10.88
CA TYR A 129 -16.56 0.43 -11.62
C TYR A 129 -16.45 1.70 -10.78
N ALA A 130 -15.26 2.27 -10.68
CA ALA A 130 -14.95 3.38 -9.77
C ALA A 130 -15.77 4.65 -10.05
N PHE A 131 -16.23 4.85 -11.29
CA PHE A 131 -16.93 6.07 -11.73
C PHE A 131 -18.41 5.85 -12.05
N LEU A 132 -19.02 4.81 -11.48
CA LEU A 132 -20.45 4.55 -11.66
C LEU A 132 -21.28 5.68 -10.99
N GLU A 133 -22.08 6.41 -11.77
CA GLU A 133 -22.96 7.48 -11.26
C GLU A 133 -24.25 6.87 -10.66
N GLU A 134 -24.44 7.00 -9.35
CA GLU A 134 -25.62 6.49 -8.66
C GLU A 134 -26.79 7.48 -8.74
N LYS A 135 -27.89 7.10 -9.40
CA LYS A 135 -29.18 7.78 -9.19
C LYS A 135 -29.69 7.49 -7.77
N ALA A 136 -29.60 8.52 -6.91
CA ALA A 136 -30.43 8.80 -5.71
C ALA A 136 -30.24 7.97 -4.41
N LYS A 137 -29.52 8.62 -3.45
CA LYS A 137 -29.73 8.70 -1.96
C LYS A 137 -29.22 7.52 -1.07
N PRO A 138 -28.82 7.78 0.22
CA PRO A 138 -27.44 8.15 0.56
C PRO A 138 -26.79 7.29 1.69
N LYS A 139 -25.44 7.38 1.76
CA LYS A 139 -24.53 7.04 2.88
C LYS A 139 -24.43 5.57 3.32
N LYS A 140 -23.47 4.86 2.71
CA LYS A 140 -22.37 4.20 3.43
C LYS A 140 -21.09 4.34 2.60
N GLU A 141 -20.34 5.41 2.84
CA GLU A 141 -18.94 5.48 2.43
C GLU A 141 -18.19 4.40 3.23
N LEU A 142 -17.99 3.24 2.60
CA LEU A 142 -16.94 2.32 2.99
C LEU A 142 -15.61 3.03 2.72
N LYS A 143 -15.09 3.70 3.76
CA LYS A 143 -13.69 4.06 3.83
C LYS A 143 -12.87 2.81 3.57
N LYS A 144 -11.96 2.94 2.62
CA LYS A 144 -10.98 1.97 2.14
C LYS A 144 -10.40 1.14 3.29
N GLU A 145 -10.78 -0.12 3.36
CA GLU A 145 -9.98 -1.18 3.97
C GLU A 145 -9.71 -2.21 2.88
N ASP A 146 -8.47 -2.17 2.38
CA ASP A 146 -7.97 -3.07 1.36
C ASP A 146 -8.16 -4.52 1.79
N SER A 147 -9.09 -5.16 1.09
CA SER A 147 -9.42 -6.55 1.22
C SER A 147 -8.30 -7.43 0.68
N THR A 148 -7.87 -8.42 1.45
CA THR A 148 -7.53 -9.73 0.86
C THR A 148 -8.56 -10.77 1.31
N ALA A 149 -9.28 -11.32 0.33
CA ALA A 149 -10.24 -12.42 0.42
C ALA A 149 -9.51 -13.72 0.03
N LYS A 150 -9.42 -14.74 0.89
CA LYS A 150 -10.37 -15.86 1.17
C LYS A 150 -10.55 -16.90 0.03
N ALA A 151 -10.25 -18.18 0.32
CA ALA A 151 -11.03 -19.42 0.07
C ALA A 151 -10.13 -20.66 0.32
N GLN A 152 -10.49 -21.81 0.92
CA GLN A 152 -11.74 -22.46 1.38
C GLN A 152 -11.35 -23.65 2.32
N GLU A 153 -11.91 -23.78 3.53
CA GLU A 153 -13.05 -24.65 3.98
C GLU A 153 -12.73 -26.08 4.43
N LYS A 154 -12.87 -26.34 5.75
CA LYS A 154 -13.73 -27.38 6.35
C LYS A 154 -13.81 -27.23 7.89
N GLY A 155 -15.03 -27.22 8.42
CA GLY A 155 -15.42 -27.75 9.73
C GLY A 155 -15.15 -26.91 11.00
N PRO A 156 -16.05 -26.90 11.99
CA PRO A 156 -16.19 -25.81 12.94
C PRO A 156 -15.53 -26.12 14.30
N ALA A 157 -14.63 -25.25 14.77
CA ALA A 157 -14.31 -24.97 16.18
C ALA A 157 -12.88 -24.43 16.31
N LEU A 158 -12.60 -23.15 16.04
CA LEU A 158 -11.27 -22.56 16.37
C LEU A 158 -11.20 -21.02 16.36
N LYS A 159 -12.33 -20.32 16.55
CA LYS A 159 -12.38 -18.84 16.54
C LYS A 159 -11.76 -18.13 17.76
N LYS A 160 -11.16 -18.85 18.72
CA LYS A 160 -10.75 -18.27 20.01
C LYS A 160 -9.24 -18.06 20.25
N LYS A 161 -8.34 -18.38 19.31
CA LYS A 161 -6.87 -18.33 19.55
C LYS A 161 -6.05 -17.34 18.72
N SER A 162 -6.59 -16.72 17.67
CA SER A 162 -5.83 -15.79 16.80
C SER A 162 -5.94 -14.32 17.23
N GLN A 163 -6.88 -13.99 18.10
CA GLN A 163 -7.07 -12.64 18.63
C GLN A 163 -5.97 -12.31 19.67
N ASP A 164 -5.58 -13.31 20.48
CA ASP A 164 -4.65 -13.15 21.60
C ASP A 164 -3.27 -12.60 21.20
N PHE A 165 -2.65 -13.08 20.12
CA PHE A 165 -1.28 -12.66 19.77
C PHE A 165 -1.19 -11.21 19.27
N PHE A 166 -2.21 -10.73 18.57
CA PHE A 166 -2.23 -9.35 18.10
C PHE A 166 -2.49 -8.38 19.26
N GLU A 167 -3.39 -8.75 20.18
CA GLU A 167 -3.65 -7.98 21.40
C GLU A 167 -2.41 -7.92 22.30
N GLU A 168 -1.68 -9.03 22.42
CA GLU A 168 -0.39 -9.12 23.12
C GLU A 168 0.64 -8.15 22.51
N VAL A 169 0.83 -8.19 21.18
CA VAL A 169 1.74 -7.27 20.45
C VAL A 169 1.32 -5.81 20.64
N LEU A 170 0.02 -5.50 20.56
CA LEU A 170 -0.48 -4.14 20.78
C LEU A 170 -0.25 -3.66 22.22
N SER A 171 -0.46 -4.53 23.21
CA SER A 171 -0.22 -4.20 24.62
C SER A 171 1.26 -3.93 24.89
N PHE A 172 2.15 -4.72 24.28
CA PHE A 172 3.60 -4.58 24.39
C PHE A 172 4.12 -3.29 23.75
N ILE A 173 3.56 -2.90 22.60
CA ILE A 173 3.93 -1.67 21.90
C ILE A 173 3.47 -0.46 22.73
N LYS A 174 2.23 -0.47 23.23
CA LYS A 174 1.71 0.59 24.08
C LYS A 174 2.48 0.75 25.39
N SER A 175 2.85 -0.35 26.05
CA SER A 175 3.62 -0.29 27.31
C SER A 175 5.03 0.28 27.11
N ARG A 176 5.57 0.19 25.89
CA ARG A 176 6.86 0.77 25.49
C ARG A 176 6.75 2.22 24.96
N GLY A 177 5.57 2.85 25.05
CA GLY A 177 5.35 4.23 24.60
C GLY A 177 5.31 4.41 23.08
N LEU A 178 5.12 3.32 22.33
CA LEU A 178 4.95 3.34 20.88
C LEU A 178 3.45 3.44 20.54
N GLU A 179 3.12 4.25 19.54
CA GLU A 179 1.76 4.36 19.03
C GLU A 179 1.59 3.49 17.79
N PHE A 180 0.68 2.53 17.81
CA PHE A 180 0.37 1.74 16.64
C PHE A 180 -0.48 2.58 15.66
N ILE A 181 0.08 2.89 14.49
CA ILE A 181 -0.53 3.78 13.49
C ILE A 181 -1.36 2.98 12.49
N GLU A 182 -0.77 1.92 11.95
CA GLU A 182 -1.31 1.24 10.77
C GLU A 182 -1.11 -0.26 10.90
N LYS A 183 -2.15 -1.03 10.60
CA LYS A 183 -2.08 -2.49 10.53
C LYS A 183 -1.86 -2.89 9.08
N ILE A 184 -0.70 -3.45 8.76
CA ILE A 184 -0.36 -3.87 7.40
C ILE A 184 -0.76 -5.34 7.18
N GLN A 185 -0.40 -6.25 8.09
CA GLN A 185 -0.66 -7.68 7.96
C GLN A 185 -0.76 -8.33 9.34
N VAL A 186 -1.77 -9.16 9.61
CA VAL A 186 -1.87 -9.90 10.89
C VAL A 186 -2.23 -11.34 10.63
N ASP A 187 -1.32 -12.23 11.01
CA ASP A 187 -1.39 -13.68 10.96
C ASP A 187 -1.18 -14.24 12.39
N LYS A 188 -1.56 -15.50 12.61
CA LYS A 188 -1.27 -16.23 13.85
C LYS A 188 0.23 -16.26 14.16
N LYS A 189 1.07 -16.23 13.12
CA LYS A 189 2.53 -16.34 13.22
C LYS A 189 3.28 -15.03 13.02
N GLU A 190 2.62 -13.98 12.56
CA GLU A 190 3.29 -12.73 12.17
C GLU A 190 2.33 -11.54 12.17
N VAL A 191 2.73 -10.42 12.75
CA VAL A 191 2.02 -9.16 12.78
C VAL A 191 2.94 -8.10 12.17
N VAL A 192 2.57 -7.55 11.04
CA VAL A 192 3.24 -6.43 10.37
C VAL A 192 2.37 -5.19 10.50
N GLY A 193 2.97 -4.06 10.87
CA GLY A 193 2.27 -2.79 11.02
C GLY A 193 3.21 -1.60 10.97
N LYS A 194 2.68 -0.39 11.16
CA LYS A 194 3.47 0.82 11.38
C LYS A 194 3.25 1.29 12.80
N VAL A 195 4.34 1.61 13.47
CA VAL A 195 4.34 2.17 14.82
C VAL A 195 5.09 3.49 14.82
N ARG A 196 4.60 4.47 15.56
CA ARG A 196 5.19 5.79 15.74
C ARG A 196 5.87 5.85 17.09
N VAL A 197 7.10 6.34 17.11
CA VAL A 197 7.73 6.87 18.32
C VAL A 197 7.48 8.37 18.32
N LYS A 198 6.76 8.87 19.33
CA LYS A 198 6.69 10.29 19.61
C LYS A 198 7.88 10.67 20.48
N SER A 199 8.78 11.51 19.96
CA SER A 199 9.91 12.04 20.71
C SER A 199 9.90 13.57 20.68
N ASN A 200 10.57 14.20 21.64
CA ASN A 200 10.68 15.67 21.70
C ASN A 200 11.42 16.28 20.50
N LEU A 201 12.10 15.44 19.69
CA LEU A 201 12.86 15.83 18.50
C LEU A 201 12.12 15.52 17.19
N GLY A 202 10.89 15.00 17.25
CA GLY A 202 10.08 14.64 16.09
C GLY A 202 9.48 13.23 16.18
N ASN A 203 8.50 12.98 15.31
CA ASN A 203 7.84 11.68 15.20
C ASN A 203 8.60 10.81 14.21
N ILE A 204 8.96 9.59 14.63
CA ILE A 204 9.63 8.62 13.76
C ILE A 204 8.70 7.41 13.59
N ASP A 205 8.43 7.08 12.33
CA ASP A 205 7.63 5.91 11.96
C ASP A 205 8.54 4.70 11.72
N PHE A 206 8.13 3.55 12.25
CA PHE A 206 8.82 2.27 12.09
C PHE A 206 7.88 1.24 11.48
N LEU A 207 8.43 0.39 10.61
CA LEU A 207 7.76 -0.83 10.17
C LEU A 207 7.89 -1.90 11.26
N LEU A 208 6.81 -2.16 11.99
CA LEU A 208 6.73 -3.28 12.92
C LEU A 208 6.63 -4.60 12.14
N VAL A 209 7.48 -5.58 12.47
CA VAL A 209 7.40 -6.98 12.04
C VAL A 209 7.53 -7.87 13.27
N ALA A 210 6.41 -8.19 13.90
CA ALA A 210 6.35 -9.09 15.04
C ALA A 210 6.11 -10.53 14.58
N LYS A 211 6.87 -11.51 15.06
CA LYS A 211 6.75 -12.93 14.72
C LYS A 211 6.39 -13.75 15.95
N ASN A 212 5.29 -14.51 15.89
CA ASN A 212 4.89 -15.50 16.90
C ASN A 212 5.68 -16.81 16.73
N LYS A 213 7.01 -16.69 16.62
CA LYS A 213 7.94 -17.82 16.60
C LYS A 213 8.93 -17.63 17.75
N LYS A 214 9.42 -18.75 18.28
CA LYS A 214 10.47 -18.75 19.31
C LYS A 214 11.75 -18.09 18.80
N THR A 215 12.01 -18.11 17.49
CA THR A 215 13.23 -17.59 16.88
C THR A 215 12.94 -17.12 15.45
N ILE A 216 13.68 -16.14 14.95
CA ILE A 216 13.62 -15.60 13.58
C ILE A 216 14.85 -16.06 12.77
N THR A 217 14.68 -16.37 11.48
CA THR A 217 15.77 -16.78 10.58
C THR A 217 16.42 -15.59 9.85
N LYS A 218 17.60 -15.78 9.26
CA LYS A 218 18.30 -14.73 8.48
C LYS A 218 17.48 -14.24 7.29
N ASP A 219 16.79 -15.16 6.59
CA ASP A 219 15.95 -14.81 5.44
C ASP A 219 14.73 -13.97 5.86
N GLU A 220 14.16 -14.24 7.03
CA GLU A 220 13.06 -13.45 7.58
C GLU A 220 13.51 -12.04 7.97
N VAL A 221 14.73 -11.88 8.50
CA VAL A 221 15.33 -10.55 8.77
C VAL A 221 15.62 -9.80 7.46
N SER A 222 16.17 -10.47 6.45
CA SER A 222 16.42 -9.87 5.13
C SER A 222 15.12 -9.43 4.44
N SER A 223 14.08 -10.26 4.53
CA SER A 223 12.75 -9.92 4.00
C SER A 223 12.13 -8.73 4.73
N ALA A 224 12.27 -8.67 6.06
CA ALA A 224 11.81 -7.54 6.86
C ALA A 224 12.57 -6.25 6.51
N LYS A 225 13.87 -6.34 6.25
CA LYS A 225 14.71 -5.22 5.78
C LYS A 225 14.28 -4.73 4.41
N GLN A 226 14.14 -5.62 3.44
CA GLN A 226 13.72 -5.26 2.08
C GLN A 226 12.35 -4.55 2.08
N ARG A 227 11.44 -5.00 2.95
CA ARG A 227 10.12 -4.39 3.12
C ARG A 227 10.21 -3.02 3.79
N ALA A 228 11.09 -2.87 4.77
CA ALA A 228 11.38 -1.59 5.43
C ALA A 228 12.03 -0.57 4.47
N ASP A 229 12.96 -1.02 3.62
CA ASP A 229 13.58 -0.22 2.57
C ASP A 229 12.56 0.24 1.52
N TYR A 230 11.64 -0.65 1.11
CA TYR A 230 10.53 -0.31 0.21
C TYR A 230 9.60 0.78 0.79
N GLU A 231 9.27 0.64 2.07
CA GLU A 231 8.44 1.61 2.81
C GLU A 231 9.23 2.85 3.28
N ARG A 232 10.54 2.90 3.00
CA ARG A 232 11.49 3.97 3.37
C ARG A 232 11.44 4.33 4.87
N MET A 233 11.36 3.33 5.73
CA MET A 233 11.33 3.51 7.19
C MET A 233 12.13 2.43 7.90
N PRO A 234 12.70 2.71 9.09
CA PRO A 234 13.39 1.69 9.88
C PRO A 234 12.43 0.57 10.31
N CYS A 235 12.96 -0.65 10.40
CA CYS A 235 12.26 -1.85 10.79
C CYS A 235 12.35 -2.08 12.31
N LEU A 236 11.22 -2.42 12.93
CA LEU A 236 11.12 -2.86 14.32
C LEU A 236 10.65 -4.32 14.35
N ILE A 237 11.58 -5.24 14.57
CA ILE A 237 11.28 -6.67 14.64
C ILE A 237 10.92 -7.02 16.08
N VAL A 238 9.81 -7.74 16.29
CA VAL A 238 9.43 -8.26 17.62
C VAL A 238 9.40 -9.79 17.61
N VAL A 239 10.07 -10.43 18.56
CA VAL A 239 10.14 -11.90 18.65
C VAL A 239 9.92 -12.38 20.09
N ARG A 240 9.49 -13.63 20.29
CA ARG A 240 9.22 -14.17 21.64
C ARG A 240 10.45 -14.66 22.40
N LYS A 241 11.56 -14.96 21.74
CA LYS A 241 12.85 -15.20 22.39
C LYS A 241 13.97 -14.61 21.56
N THR A 242 15.06 -14.28 22.25
CA THR A 242 16.28 -13.77 21.65
C THR A 242 16.82 -14.76 20.60
N PRO A 243 17.12 -14.32 19.37
CA PRO A 243 17.55 -15.20 18.30
C PRO A 243 19.00 -15.67 18.47
N VAL A 244 19.43 -16.63 17.63
CA VAL A 244 20.80 -17.17 17.66
C VAL A 244 21.83 -16.07 17.33
N ARG A 245 23.05 -16.13 17.90
CA ARG A 245 24.13 -15.13 17.71
C ARG A 245 24.33 -14.70 16.26
N SER A 246 24.25 -15.63 15.29
CA SER A 246 24.42 -15.32 13.87
C SER A 246 23.34 -14.42 13.27
N VAL A 247 22.15 -14.39 13.85
CA VAL A 247 21.03 -13.52 13.48
C VAL A 247 21.08 -12.20 14.28
N GLN A 248 21.57 -12.25 15.52
CA GLN A 248 21.85 -11.05 16.32
C GLN A 248 22.91 -10.19 15.63
N ASN A 249 24.03 -10.78 15.19
CA ASN A 249 25.09 -10.06 14.48
C ASN A 249 24.56 -9.38 13.21
N LEU A 250 23.68 -10.04 12.45
CA LEU A 250 23.07 -9.46 11.24
C LEU A 250 22.18 -8.24 11.57
N ILE A 251 21.47 -8.28 12.70
CA ILE A 251 20.65 -7.17 13.17
C ILE A 251 21.54 -6.04 13.70
N GLU A 252 22.64 -6.35 14.39
CA GLU A 252 23.61 -5.38 14.90
C GLU A 252 24.38 -4.68 13.77
N GLU A 253 24.79 -5.41 12.73
CA GLU A 253 25.37 -4.85 11.50
C GLU A 253 24.42 -3.87 10.81
N ASN A 254 23.11 -4.00 11.04
CA ASN A 254 22.05 -3.16 10.48
C ASN A 254 21.33 -2.33 11.55
N ARG A 255 21.94 -2.05 12.70
CA ARG A 255 21.30 -1.41 13.88
C ARG A 255 20.64 -0.05 13.57
N ASN A 256 21.11 0.64 12.53
CA ASN A 256 20.55 1.92 12.08
C ASN A 256 19.21 1.76 11.34
N LEU A 257 18.91 0.57 10.81
CA LEU A 257 17.74 0.26 10.00
C LEU A 257 16.84 -0.82 10.62
N ILE A 258 17.36 -1.64 11.53
CA ILE A 258 16.62 -2.73 12.16
C ILE A 258 16.83 -2.68 13.67
N LYS A 259 15.73 -2.61 14.41
CA LYS A 259 15.70 -2.70 15.87
C LYS A 259 14.94 -3.95 16.28
N LEU A 260 15.51 -4.75 17.18
CA LEU A 260 14.88 -5.95 17.72
C LEU A 260 14.29 -5.65 19.10
N LEU A 261 13.06 -6.09 19.33
CA LEU A 261 12.43 -6.17 20.65
C LEU A 261 12.03 -7.61 20.95
N VAL A 262 12.16 -8.00 22.21
CA VAL A 262 11.72 -9.30 22.68
C VAL A 262 10.43 -9.10 23.46
N LEU A 263 9.38 -9.82 23.08
CA LEU A 263 8.15 -10.00 23.86
C LEU A 263 8.53 -10.86 25.07
N GLU A 264 8.56 -10.24 26.25
CA GLU A 264 8.71 -10.92 27.55
C GLU A 264 7.37 -11.47 28.04
#